data_AF-A0A2T2RXA1-F1
#
_entry.id   AF-A0A2T2RXA1-F1
#
_cell.length_a   1.000
_cell.length_b   1.000
_cell.length_c   1.000
_cell.angle_alpha   90.00
_cell.angle_beta   90.00
_cell.angle_gamma   90.00
#
_symmetry.space_group_name_H-M   'P 1'
#
loop_
_entity.id
_entity.type
_entity.pdbx_description
1 polymer ?
#
loop_
_entity_poly.entity_id
_entity_poly.type
_entity_poly.pdbx_seq_one_letter_code
_entity_poly.pdbx_strand_id
1 'polypeptide(L)' 'MLQKLPKRSGLRLIIAAAIAFFLLTLIFALHRHFTFYSSYDQGIFNQVFWNGIHGRFFESSLSSQLS' A
#
# COMPACT_ATOMS: atom_id res chain seq x y z
N MET A 1 25.34 -0.56 39.54
CA MET A 1 23.88 -0.69 39.74
C MET A 1 23.15 -0.45 38.41
N LEU A 2 23.45 -1.25 37.38
CA LEU A 2 22.81 -1.13 36.06
C LEU A 2 21.49 -1.88 36.10
N GLN A 3 20.43 -1.09 36.20
CA GLN A 3 19.05 -1.53 36.32
C GLN A 3 18.67 -2.40 35.12
N LYS A 4 18.11 -3.55 35.46
CA LYS A 4 17.44 -4.50 34.57
C LYS A 4 16.54 -3.76 33.59
N LEU A 5 16.88 -3.75 32.31
CA LEU A 5 15.92 -3.39 31.28
C LEU A 5 14.76 -4.40 31.35
N PRO A 6 13.51 -3.98 31.55
CA PRO A 6 12.39 -4.91 31.52
C PRO A 6 12.32 -5.51 30.13
N LYS A 7 12.39 -6.85 30.04
CA LYS A 7 12.06 -7.58 28.80
C LYS A 7 10.67 -7.12 28.37
N ARG A 8 10.60 -6.29 27.33
CA ARG A 8 9.35 -5.84 26.70
C ARG A 8 8.71 -7.05 26.00
N SER A 9 8.15 -7.94 26.79
CA SER A 9 7.60 -9.25 26.38
C SER A 9 6.52 -9.10 25.29
N GLY A 10 5.76 -7.99 25.31
CA GLY A 10 4.71 -7.73 24.34
C GLY A 10 5.15 -7.08 23.02
N LEU A 11 6.36 -6.51 22.91
CA LEU A 11 6.74 -5.75 21.71
C LEU A 11 6.82 -6.63 20.47
N ARG A 12 7.34 -7.85 20.61
CA ARG A 12 7.41 -8.83 19.52
C ARG A 12 6.01 -9.22 19.03
N LEU A 13 5.07 -9.37 19.95
CA LEU A 13 3.69 -9.72 19.63
C LEU A 13 2.97 -8.57 18.93
N ILE A 14 3.20 -7.33 19.38
CA ILE A 14 2.67 -6.14 18.71
C ILE A 14 3.23 -6.01 17.29
N ILE A 15 4.54 -6.19 17.11
CA ILE A 15 5.17 -6.13 15.78
C ILE A 15 4.63 -7.24 14.88
N ALA A 16 4.51 -8.46 15.40
CA ALA A 16 3.94 -9.57 14.65
C ALA A 16 2.48 -9.30 14.24
N ALA A 17 1.65 -8.77 15.14
CA ALA A 17 0.28 -8.41 14.85
C ALA A 17 0.19 -7.27 13.82
N ALA A 18 1.05 -6.26 13.92
CA ALA A 18 1.10 -5.16 12.96
C ALA A 18 1.50 -5.64 11.56
N ILE A 19 2.50 -6.53 11.47
CA ILE A 19 2.92 -7.14 10.20
C ILE A 19 1.80 -8.00 9.62
N ALA A 20 1.15 -8.84 10.44
CA ALA A 20 0.04 -9.67 9.99
C ALA A 20 -1.13 -8.84 9.47
N PHE A 21 -1.50 -7.77 10.18
CA PHE A 21 -2.53 -6.83 9.75
C PHE A 21 -2.16 -6.13 8.44
N PHE A 22 -0.92 -5.64 8.32
CA PHE A 22 -0.42 -5.02 7.10
C PHE A 22 -0.46 -5.98 5.90
N LEU A 23 -0.01 -7.23 6.07
CA LEU A 23 -0.02 -8.22 5.00
C LEU A 23 -1.44 -8.58 4.57
N LEU A 24 -2.36 -8.79 5.52
CA LEU A 24 -3.75 -9.11 5.22
C LEU A 24 -4.43 -7.96 4.45
N THR A 25 -4.28 -6.73 4.94
CA THR A 25 -4.84 -5.54 4.27
C THR A 25 -4.22 -5.33 2.89
N LEU A 26 -2.91 -5.55 2.73
CA LEU A 26 -2.23 -5.48 1.44
C LEU A 26 -2.75 -6.53 0.46
N ILE A 27 -2.92 -7.78 0.89
CA ILE A 27 -3.46 -8.86 0.06
C ILE A 27 -4.88 -8.50 -0.42
N PHE A 28 -5.76 -8.03 0.48
CA PHE A 28 -7.11 -7.63 0.08
C PHE A 28 -7.13 -6.43 -0.87
N ALA A 29 -6.26 -5.44 -0.64
CA ALA A 29 -6.13 -4.29 -1.52
C ALA A 29 -5.63 -4.69 -2.92
N LEU A 30 -4.61 -5.55 -3.00
CA LEU A 30 -4.12 -6.09 -4.27
C LEU A 30 -5.17 -6.96 -4.96
N HIS A 31 -5.84 -7.85 -4.23
CA HIS A 31 -6.93 -8.65 -4.78
C HIS A 31 -8.01 -7.75 -5.39
N ARG A 32 -8.49 -6.73 -4.66
CA ARG A 32 -9.44 -5.74 -5.19
C ARG A 32 -8.90 -5.02 -6.44
N HIS A 33 -7.62 -4.67 -6.46
CA HIS A 33 -6.98 -4.02 -7.60
C HIS A 33 -6.96 -4.92 -8.84
N PHE A 34 -6.62 -6.21 -8.69
CA PHE A 34 -6.51 -7.16 -9.79
C PHE A 34 -7.85 -7.76 -10.25
N THR A 35 -8.90 -7.77 -9.42
CA THR A 35 -10.24 -8.27 -9.78
C THR A 35 -11.05 -7.27 -10.62
N PHE A 36 -10.43 -6.28 -11.28
CA PHE A 36 -11.11 -5.30 -12.14
C PHE A 36 -12.25 -4.50 -11.46
N TYR A 37 -12.28 -4.45 -10.12
CA TYR A 37 -13.18 -3.56 -9.36
C TYR A 37 -12.65 -2.12 -9.25
N SER A 38 -11.62 -1.80 -10.05
CA SER A 38 -11.04 -0.48 -10.18
C SER A 38 -12.00 0.40 -10.99
N SER A 39 -12.60 1.40 -10.35
CA SER A 39 -13.29 2.47 -11.07
C SER A 39 -12.30 3.19 -12.00
N TYR A 40 -12.80 3.86 -13.04
CA TYR A 40 -11.97 4.54 -14.04
C TYR A 40 -10.95 5.51 -13.40
N ASP A 41 -11.40 6.29 -12.41
CA ASP A 41 -10.56 7.22 -11.64
C ASP A 41 -9.43 6.51 -10.87
N GLN A 42 -9.69 5.30 -10.36
CA GLN A 42 -8.69 4.48 -9.68
C GLN A 42 -7.63 3.98 -10.68
N GLY A 43 -8.03 3.74 -11.93
CA GLY A 43 -7.13 3.43 -13.04
C GLY A 43 -6.22 4.60 -13.41
N ILE A 44 -6.77 5.81 -13.53
CA ILE A 44 -5.99 7.03 -13.76
C ILE A 44 -4.99 7.24 -12.62
N PHE A 45 -5.43 7.13 -11.37
CA PHE A 45 -4.54 7.30 -10.21
C PHE A 45 -3.40 6.26 -10.22
N ASN A 46 -3.71 4.99 -10.49
CA ASN A 46 -2.70 3.94 -10.56
C ASN A 46 -1.70 4.17 -11.69
N GLN A 47 -2.17 4.65 -12.84
CA GLN A 47 -1.30 4.98 -13.96
C GLN A 47 -0.35 6.14 -13.62
N VAL A 48 -0.88 7.23 -13.04
CA VAL A 48 -0.07 8.39 -12.63
C VAL A 48 0.92 8.01 -11.53
N PHE A 49 0.51 7.17 -10.57
CA PHE A 49 1.38 6.66 -9.52
C PHE A 49 2.53 5.82 -10.10
N TRP A 50 2.20 4.86 -10.97
CA TRP A 50 3.20 4.02 -11.64
C TRP A 50 4.16 4.85 -12.49
N ASN A 51 3.63 5.78 -13.29
CA ASN A 51 4.43 6.67 -14.13
C ASN A 51 5.30 7.60 -13.29
N GLY A 52 4.79 8.10 -12.16
CA GLY A 52 5.56 8.90 -11.20
C GLY A 52 6.75 8.14 -10.60
N ILE A 53 6.57 6.87 -10.22
CA ILE A 53 7.69 6.00 -9.78
C ILE A 53 8.76 5.85 -10.88
N HIS A 54 8.35 5.87 -12.15
CA HIS A 54 9.23 5.78 -13.31
C HIS A 54 9.71 7.15 -13.85
N GLY A 55 9.48 8.24 -13.12
CA GLY A 55 9.93 9.59 -13.48
C GLY A 55 9.06 10.34 -14.51
N ARG A 56 7.93 9.76 -14.93
CA ARG A 56 6.92 10.38 -15.81
C ARG A 56 5.78 10.97 -15.00
N PHE A 57 6.06 12.03 -14.25
CA PHE A 57 5.05 12.65 -13.38
C PHE A 57 3.87 13.20 -14.17
N PHE A 58 2.65 12.94 -13.68
CA PHE A 58 1.38 13.44 -14.25
C PHE A 58 1.05 12.96 -15.67
N GLU A 59 1.83 12.05 -16.24
CA GLU A 59 1.43 11.41 -17.49
C GLU A 59 0.34 10.36 -17.24
N SER A 60 -0.78 10.50 -17.93
CA SER A 60 -1.83 9.49 -18.03
C SER A 60 -2.39 9.46 -19.45
N SER A 61 -2.30 8.30 -20.10
CA SER A 61 -2.98 8.06 -21.38
C SER A 61 -4.47 7.74 -21.19
N LEU A 62 -4.89 7.42 -19.96
CA LEU A 62 -6.31 7.24 -19.62
C LEU A 62 -7.02 8.58 -19.46
N SER A 63 -6.37 9.61 -18.93
CA SER A 63 -7.02 10.94 -18.78
C SER A 63 -7.41 11.57 -20.13
N SER A 64 -6.70 11.27 -21.22
CA SER A 64 -7.01 11.83 -22.55
C SER A 64 -8.28 11.27 -23.19
N GLN A 65 -8.85 10.17 -22.68
CA GLN A 65 -10.11 9.62 -23.20
C GLN A 65 -11.36 10.29 -22.59
N LEU A 66 -11.19 11.10 -21.55
CA LEU A 66 -12.29 11.84 -20.89
C LEU A 66 -12.43 13.28 -21.44
N SER A 67 -11.57 13.69 -22.37
CA SER A 67 -11.55 15.03 -22.98
C SER A 67 -12.23 15.10 -24.34
#